data_AF-A0AAD3GYH7-F1
#
_entry.id   AF-A0AAD3GYH7-F1
#
_cell.length_a   1.000
_cell.length_b   1.000
_cell.length_c   1.000
_cell.angle_alpha   90.00
_cell.angle_beta   90.00
_cell.angle_gamma   90.00
#
_symmetry.space_group_name_H-M   'P 1'
#
loop_
_entity.id
_entity.type
_entity.pdbx_description
1 polymer ?
#
loop_
_entity_poly.entity_id
_entity_poly.type
_entity_poly.pdbx_seq_one_letter_code
_entity_poly.pdbx_strand_id
1 'polypeptide(L)'
;MHFDVDAKTNSNLFSILFFPHLLLQLSGFHFHIPSVRHPDGNRIWPQYRFEAILFFGRCIALLGLAWMRKVATFQSDGKDKSRPSIFPSFLIAMITTAGADIVASNYKKLGKNSRTLRDLNGPKGAILLMSSSLFHATLHSIMTCDRLSVQFAALSVVQLSAFGMTLRRKTIITQRQGVALYGLVLILGMIVIISELKRDETLYFGLTFGNIAALLRFHFRMNKYILWTAVAFFVSKMMQEQGFITVDEEWHVPSAVTTLILISYAIRYDWVLRKKLSLQQG
;
A
#
# COMPACT_ATOMS: atom_id res chain seq x y z
N MET A 1 -4.16 -23.80 -20.64
CA MET A 1 -5.28 -23.27 -21.44
C MET A 1 -4.93 -21.84 -21.82
N HIS A 2 -4.31 -21.66 -22.99
CA HIS A 2 -3.99 -20.34 -23.53
C HIS A 2 -5.30 -19.78 -24.10
N PHE A 3 -5.91 -18.82 -23.41
CA PHE A 3 -6.97 -18.05 -24.02
C PHE A 3 -6.32 -17.03 -24.97
N ASP A 4 -6.36 -17.30 -26.27
CA ASP A 4 -6.19 -16.26 -27.29
C ASP A 4 -7.41 -15.34 -27.21
N VAL A 5 -7.32 -14.40 -26.28
CA VAL A 5 -8.34 -13.35 -26.12
C VAL A 5 -7.96 -12.25 -27.09
N ASP A 6 -8.74 -12.11 -28.17
CA ASP A 6 -8.64 -10.97 -29.10
C ASP A 6 -8.52 -9.64 -28.34
N ALA A 7 -7.69 -8.72 -28.84
CA ALA A 7 -7.48 -7.40 -28.24
C ALA A 7 -8.79 -6.64 -27.95
N LYS A 8 -9.83 -6.88 -28.76
CA LYS A 8 -11.18 -6.32 -28.58
C LYS A 8 -11.90 -6.91 -27.36
N THR A 9 -11.80 -8.21 -27.13
CA THR A 9 -12.35 -8.90 -25.96
C THR A 9 -11.62 -8.45 -24.68
N ASN A 10 -10.32 -8.19 -24.79
CA ASN A 10 -9.51 -7.64 -23.71
C ASN A 10 -9.98 -6.23 -23.28
N SER A 11 -10.27 -5.33 -24.23
CA SER A 11 -10.77 -3.98 -23.92
C SER A 11 -12.12 -3.99 -23.18
N ASN A 12 -13.02 -4.90 -23.57
CA ASN A 12 -14.32 -5.04 -22.92
C ASN A 12 -14.18 -5.58 -21.50
N LEU A 13 -13.30 -6.57 -21.30
CA LEU A 13 -13.02 -7.14 -19.98
C LEU A 13 -12.44 -6.09 -19.03
N PHE A 14 -11.51 -5.26 -19.52
CA PHE A 14 -10.94 -4.17 -18.71
C PHE A 14 -12.03 -3.20 -18.24
N SER A 15 -12.91 -2.78 -19.15
CA SER A 15 -14.02 -1.88 -18.81
C SER A 15 -14.98 -2.50 -17.79
N ILE A 16 -15.35 -3.76 -17.96
CA ILE A 16 -16.26 -4.48 -17.06
C ILE A 16 -15.66 -4.65 -15.66
N LEU A 17 -14.36 -4.91 -15.58
CA LEU A 17 -13.67 -5.03 -14.29
C LEU A 17 -13.48 -3.66 -13.63
N PHE A 18 -13.17 -2.62 -14.41
CA PHE A 18 -12.79 -1.31 -13.89
C PHE A 18 -13.96 -0.44 -13.48
N PHE A 19 -15.02 -0.39 -14.30
CA PHE A 19 -16.12 0.54 -14.14
C PHE A 19 -16.87 0.37 -12.81
N PRO A 20 -17.15 -0.86 -12.32
CA PRO A 20 -17.76 -1.05 -11.00
C PRO A 20 -16.92 -0.46 -9.87
N HIS A 21 -15.59 -0.61 -9.94
CA HIS A 21 -14.70 -0.05 -8.91
C HIS A 21 -14.69 1.49 -8.95
N LEU A 22 -14.72 2.10 -10.14
CA LEU A 22 -14.84 3.55 -10.28
C LEU A 22 -16.17 4.06 -9.73
N LEU A 23 -17.29 3.46 -10.14
CA LEU A 23 -18.62 3.83 -9.66
C LEU A 23 -18.73 3.68 -8.14
N LEU A 24 -18.19 2.59 -7.59
CA LEU A 24 -18.18 2.37 -6.15
C LEU A 24 -17.41 3.48 -5.42
N GLN A 25 -16.24 3.89 -5.94
CA GLN A 25 -15.46 4.97 -5.36
C GLN A 25 -16.20 6.33 -5.44
N LEU A 26 -16.82 6.62 -6.58
CA LEU A 26 -17.58 7.86 -6.79
C LEU A 26 -18.85 7.91 -5.92
N SER A 27 -19.51 6.78 -5.71
CA SER A 27 -20.68 6.68 -4.82
C SER A 27 -20.35 7.11 -3.37
N GLY A 28 -19.09 6.97 -2.95
CA GLY A 28 -18.60 7.39 -1.64
C GLY A 28 -18.72 8.90 -1.35
N PHE A 29 -18.84 9.73 -2.40
CA PHE A 29 -19.02 11.18 -2.27
C PHE A 29 -20.45 11.61 -2.01
N HIS A 30 -21.44 10.79 -2.40
CA HIS A 30 -22.84 11.08 -2.15
C HIS A 30 -23.14 11.18 -0.65
N PHE A 31 -22.37 10.48 0.18
CA PHE A 31 -22.59 10.50 1.61
C PHE A 31 -22.03 11.75 2.30
N HIS A 32 -22.80 12.32 3.21
CA HIS A 32 -22.29 13.36 4.12
C HIS A 32 -21.24 12.77 5.08
N ILE A 33 -20.16 13.52 5.33
CA ILE A 33 -19.10 13.19 6.30
C ILE A 33 -18.96 14.38 7.26
N PRO A 34 -18.86 14.13 8.57
CA PRO A 34 -18.67 15.20 9.55
C PRO A 34 -17.40 15.99 9.25
N SER A 35 -17.43 17.30 9.49
CA SER A 35 -16.30 18.21 9.23
C SER A 35 -15.12 18.03 10.19
N VAL A 36 -15.33 17.30 11.28
CA VAL A 36 -14.36 17.03 12.34
C VAL A 36 -14.23 15.51 12.53
N ARG A 37 -13.03 15.07 12.91
CA ARG A 37 -12.72 13.67 13.18
C ARG A 37 -13.51 13.14 14.38
N HIS A 38 -13.92 11.89 14.31
CA HIS A 38 -14.54 11.19 15.43
C HIS A 38 -13.57 11.11 16.64
N PRO A 39 -14.02 11.32 17.89
CA PRO A 39 -13.18 11.33 19.10
C PRO A 39 -12.30 10.08 19.28
N ASP A 40 -12.83 8.91 18.92
CA ASP A 40 -12.12 7.61 18.91
C ASP A 40 -10.84 7.54 18.04
N GLY A 41 -10.54 8.59 17.26
CA GLY A 41 -9.44 8.57 16.30
C GLY A 41 -9.77 7.79 15.01
N ASN A 42 -11.04 7.45 14.77
CA ASN A 42 -11.45 6.83 13.51
C ASN A 42 -11.29 7.81 12.33
N ARG A 43 -11.01 7.25 11.14
CA ARG A 43 -10.65 8.00 9.94
C ARG A 43 -11.86 8.46 9.10
N ILE A 44 -12.95 8.85 9.75
CA ILE A 44 -14.17 9.30 9.06
C ILE A 44 -14.18 10.82 9.03
N TRP A 45 -13.48 11.42 8.06
CA TRP A 45 -13.40 12.87 7.92
C TRP A 45 -12.91 13.30 6.51
N PRO A 46 -13.04 14.59 6.13
CA PRO A 46 -12.80 15.02 4.75
C PRO A 46 -11.37 14.81 4.23
N GLN A 47 -10.31 15.06 5.01
CA GLN A 47 -8.94 14.82 4.56
C GLN A 47 -8.73 13.37 4.13
N TYR A 48 -9.23 12.43 4.93
CA TYR A 48 -9.10 11.00 4.62
C TYR A 48 -9.81 10.64 3.31
N ARG A 49 -10.98 11.25 3.03
CA ARG A 49 -11.67 11.05 1.74
C ARG A 49 -10.78 11.47 0.57
N PHE A 50 -10.17 12.66 0.65
CA PHE A 50 -9.23 13.15 -0.37
C PHE A 50 -8.01 12.25 -0.54
N GLU A 51 -7.40 11.81 0.56
CA GLU A 51 -6.30 10.83 0.52
C GLU A 51 -6.74 9.52 -0.13
N ALA A 52 -7.91 8.99 0.22
CA ALA A 52 -8.44 7.75 -0.33
C ALA A 52 -8.64 7.83 -1.85
N ILE A 53 -9.07 8.98 -2.38
CA ILE A 53 -9.17 9.21 -3.84
C ILE A 53 -7.80 9.17 -4.50
N LEU A 54 -6.78 9.76 -3.89
CA LEU A 54 -5.41 9.72 -4.43
C LEU A 54 -4.87 8.28 -4.44
N PHE A 55 -5.08 7.51 -3.38
CA PHE A 55 -4.69 6.09 -3.33
C PHE A 55 -5.50 5.23 -4.31
N PHE A 56 -6.78 5.50 -4.48
CA PHE A 56 -7.60 4.88 -5.52
C PHE A 56 -7.03 5.18 -6.91
N GLY A 57 -6.77 6.46 -7.21
CA GLY A 57 -6.16 6.90 -8.46
C GLY A 57 -4.80 6.24 -8.72
N ARG A 58 -3.98 6.06 -7.67
CA ARG A 58 -2.74 5.27 -7.75
C ARG A 58 -2.99 3.85 -8.26
N CYS A 59 -3.94 3.14 -7.65
CA CYS A 59 -4.23 1.75 -7.99
C CYS A 59 -4.77 1.65 -9.42
N ILE A 60 -5.64 2.58 -9.82
CA ILE A 60 -6.12 2.70 -11.20
C ILE A 60 -5.00 2.94 -12.20
N ALA A 61 -4.09 3.89 -11.92
CA ALA A 61 -2.98 4.22 -12.81
C ALA A 61 -2.01 3.04 -12.95
N LEU A 62 -1.72 2.33 -11.85
CA LEU A 62 -0.88 1.12 -11.88
C LEU A 62 -1.58 -0.04 -12.58
N LEU A 63 -2.89 -0.19 -12.43
CA LEU A 63 -3.67 -1.21 -13.16
C LEU A 63 -3.65 -0.93 -14.66
N GLY A 64 -3.81 0.34 -15.06
CA GLY A 64 -3.67 0.77 -16.46
C GLY A 64 -2.26 0.53 -17.00
N LEU A 65 -1.22 0.83 -16.20
CA LEU A 65 0.16 0.53 -16.56
C LEU A 65 0.42 -0.97 -16.76
N ALA A 66 -0.05 -1.81 -15.84
CA ALA A 66 0.05 -3.27 -15.95
C ALA A 66 -0.68 -3.79 -17.18
N TRP A 67 -1.86 -3.24 -17.47
CA TRP A 67 -2.65 -3.58 -18.64
C TRP A 67 -1.93 -3.23 -19.95
N MET A 68 -1.43 -1.99 -20.08
CA MET A 68 -0.70 -1.54 -21.26
C MET A 68 0.53 -2.42 -21.54
N ARG A 69 1.27 -2.79 -20.49
CA ARG A 69 2.42 -3.68 -20.60
C ARG A 69 2.02 -5.06 -21.07
N LYS A 70 0.94 -5.63 -20.50
CA LYS A 70 0.42 -6.92 -20.92
C LYS A 70 0.04 -6.93 -22.41
N VAL A 71 -0.62 -5.87 -22.88
CA VAL A 71 -0.97 -5.71 -24.31
C VAL A 71 0.29 -5.61 -25.18
N ALA A 72 1.28 -4.82 -24.77
CA ALA A 72 2.54 -4.69 -25.51
C ALA A 72 3.32 -6.02 -25.59
N THR A 73 3.35 -6.80 -24.50
CA THR A 73 4.00 -8.13 -24.49
C THR A 73 3.34 -9.09 -25.47
N PHE A 74 2.00 -9.08 -25.59
CA PHE A 74 1.29 -9.91 -26.56
C PHE A 74 1.63 -9.54 -28.01
N GLN A 75 1.91 -8.26 -28.29
CA GLN A 75 2.26 -7.80 -29.64
C GLN A 75 3.71 -8.11 -30.04
N SER A 76 4.59 -8.38 -29.07
CA SER A 76 6.04 -8.53 -29.31
C SER A 76 6.49 -9.98 -29.55
N ASP A 77 5.59 -10.91 -29.88
CA ASP A 77 5.86 -12.35 -30.10
C ASP A 77 6.69 -13.03 -28.98
N GLY A 78 6.66 -12.49 -27.75
CA GLY A 78 7.41 -13.01 -26.61
C GLY A 78 8.94 -12.97 -26.75
N LYS A 79 9.49 -12.28 -27.75
CA LYS A 79 10.94 -12.21 -27.99
C LYS A 79 11.68 -11.28 -27.01
N ASP A 80 11.01 -10.28 -26.47
CA ASP A 80 11.58 -9.39 -25.46
C ASP A 80 11.16 -9.85 -24.05
N LYS A 81 12.06 -10.57 -23.38
CA LYS A 81 11.89 -11.00 -21.97
C LYS A 81 12.42 -9.95 -20.98
N SER A 82 12.82 -8.76 -21.43
CA SER A 82 13.30 -7.73 -20.51
C SER A 82 12.19 -7.30 -19.55
N ARG A 83 12.52 -7.18 -18.25
CA ARG A 83 11.55 -6.67 -17.29
C ARG A 83 11.27 -5.19 -17.61
N PRO A 84 10.00 -4.77 -17.55
CA PRO A 84 9.67 -3.39 -17.82
C PRO A 84 10.24 -2.48 -16.73
N SER A 85 10.69 -1.29 -17.13
CA SER A 85 11.25 -0.29 -16.21
C SER A 85 10.27 0.01 -15.05
N ILE A 86 10.77 0.09 -13.82
CA ILE A 86 9.98 0.47 -12.65
C ILE A 86 9.71 1.98 -12.57
N PHE A 87 10.31 2.77 -13.47
CA PHE A 87 10.24 4.24 -13.39
C PHE A 87 8.81 4.80 -13.45
N PRO A 88 7.91 4.32 -14.36
CA PRO A 88 6.54 4.83 -14.39
C PRO A 88 5.74 4.53 -13.11
N SER A 89 5.93 3.35 -12.51
CA SER A 89 5.25 2.99 -11.26
C SER A 89 5.78 3.78 -10.07
N PHE A 90 7.09 4.05 -10.04
CA PHE A 90 7.70 4.96 -9.09
C PHE A 90 7.13 6.38 -9.22
N LEU A 91 7.03 6.94 -10.42
CA LEU A 91 6.43 8.27 -10.64
C LEU A 91 4.98 8.32 -10.13
N ILE A 92 4.18 7.31 -10.45
CA ILE A 92 2.80 7.20 -9.96
C ILE A 92 2.77 7.20 -8.42
N ALA A 93 3.62 6.40 -7.77
CA ALA A 93 3.70 6.34 -6.31
C ALA A 93 4.12 7.69 -5.68
N MET A 94 5.06 8.40 -6.32
CA MET A 94 5.54 9.71 -5.86
C MET A 94 4.49 10.80 -6.01
N ILE A 95 3.78 10.84 -7.14
CA ILE A 95 2.65 11.76 -7.37
C ILE A 95 1.57 11.54 -6.32
N THR A 96 1.19 10.29 -6.05
CA THR A 96 0.21 9.98 -4.99
C THR A 96 0.70 10.45 -3.62
N THR A 97 1.98 10.20 -3.31
CA THR A 97 2.58 10.57 -2.03
C THR A 97 2.65 12.08 -1.84
N ALA A 98 2.95 12.83 -2.91
CA ALA A 98 2.94 14.29 -2.93
C ALA A 98 1.52 14.85 -2.79
N GLY A 99 0.55 14.30 -3.55
CA GLY A 99 -0.84 14.68 -3.44
C GLY A 99 -1.38 14.50 -2.01
N ALA A 100 -1.05 13.38 -1.37
CA ALA A 100 -1.50 13.09 0.00
C ALA A 100 -0.93 14.11 1.01
N ASP A 101 0.31 14.55 0.83
CA ASP A 101 0.91 15.59 1.67
C ASP A 101 0.32 16.98 1.42
N ILE A 102 0.01 17.31 0.16
CA ILE A 102 -0.67 18.57 -0.16
C ILE A 102 -2.04 18.61 0.53
N VAL A 103 -2.79 17.51 0.44
CA VAL A 103 -4.06 17.34 1.16
C VAL A 103 -3.85 17.51 2.66
N ALA A 104 -2.90 16.78 3.28
CA ALA A 104 -2.63 16.89 4.72
C ALA A 104 -2.19 18.31 5.14
N SER A 105 -1.37 18.99 4.32
CA SER A 105 -0.91 20.36 4.58
C SER A 105 -2.06 21.37 4.55
N ASN A 106 -2.97 21.24 3.59
CA ASN A 106 -4.15 22.10 3.48
C ASN A 106 -5.05 21.97 4.72
N TYR A 107 -5.32 20.74 5.18
CA TYR A 107 -6.09 20.52 6.41
C TYR A 107 -5.34 20.94 7.68
N LYS A 108 -4.01 20.93 7.67
CA LYS A 108 -3.17 21.49 8.75
C LYS A 108 -3.33 23.00 8.86
N LYS A 109 -3.31 23.73 7.74
CA LYS A 109 -3.54 25.19 7.73
C LYS A 109 -4.93 25.57 8.26
N LEU A 110 -5.92 24.70 8.06
CA LEU A 110 -7.28 24.88 8.57
C LEU A 110 -7.45 24.50 10.06
N GLY A 111 -6.39 24.10 10.75
CA GLY A 111 -6.47 23.64 12.15
C GLY A 111 -7.20 22.30 12.33
N LYS A 112 -7.43 21.55 11.23
CA LYS A 112 -8.22 20.31 11.22
C LYS A 112 -7.36 19.05 11.01
N ASN A 113 -6.03 19.16 11.03
CA ASN A 113 -5.14 18.03 10.73
C ASN A 113 -5.19 16.91 11.78
N SER A 114 -5.04 15.67 11.32
CA SER A 114 -4.86 14.50 12.16
C SER A 114 -3.80 13.58 11.55
N ARG A 115 -2.92 13.01 12.38
CA ARG A 115 -1.89 12.06 11.93
C ARG A 115 -2.56 10.70 11.69
N THR A 116 -2.88 10.43 10.43
CA THR A 116 -3.56 9.24 9.87
C THR A 116 -3.66 7.99 10.78
N LEU A 117 -2.61 7.15 10.87
CA LEU A 117 -2.60 5.87 11.63
C LEU A 117 -2.13 6.05 13.09
N ARG A 118 -1.30 7.06 13.34
CA ARG A 118 -0.62 7.23 14.64
C ARG A 118 -1.56 7.64 15.76
N ASP A 119 -2.62 8.33 15.40
CA ASP A 119 -3.65 8.81 16.31
C ASP A 119 -4.81 7.81 16.50
N LEU A 120 -4.68 6.60 15.94
CA LEU A 120 -5.67 5.55 16.19
C LEU A 120 -5.57 5.08 17.65
N ASN A 121 -6.72 4.96 18.31
CA ASN A 121 -6.81 4.31 19.61
C ASN A 121 -6.73 2.79 19.42
N GLY A 122 -5.58 2.21 19.75
CA GLY A 122 -5.34 0.78 19.62
C GLY A 122 -3.94 0.38 20.09
N PRO A 123 -3.64 -0.93 20.13
CA PRO A 123 -2.31 -1.44 20.45
C PRO A 123 -1.27 -0.79 19.53
N LYS A 124 -0.24 -0.19 20.11
CA LYS A 124 0.72 0.62 19.36
C LYS A 124 1.61 -0.25 18.49
N GLY A 125 1.91 -1.46 18.94
CA GLY A 125 2.55 -2.49 18.12
C GLY A 125 1.74 -2.79 16.85
N ALA A 126 0.42 -2.98 16.96
CA ALA A 126 -0.44 -3.25 15.82
C ALA A 126 -0.50 -2.05 14.85
N ILE A 127 -0.58 -0.82 15.37
CA ILE A 127 -0.52 0.40 14.55
C ILE A 127 0.80 0.51 13.80
N LEU A 128 1.91 0.11 14.43
CA LEU A 128 3.22 0.10 13.79
C LEU A 128 3.29 -0.93 12.66
N LEU A 129 2.77 -2.14 12.88
CA LEU A 129 2.71 -3.20 11.85
C LEU A 129 1.77 -2.84 10.69
N MET A 130 0.63 -2.21 10.98
CA MET A 130 -0.23 -1.63 9.93
C MET A 130 0.46 -0.47 9.20
N SER A 131 1.34 0.26 9.88
CA SER A 131 2.12 1.32 9.23
C SER A 131 3.24 0.73 8.37
N SER A 132 3.88 -0.36 8.78
CA SER A 132 4.91 -1.04 8.00
C SER A 132 4.33 -1.71 6.76
N SER A 133 3.12 -2.26 6.83
CA SER A 133 2.44 -2.84 5.65
C SER A 133 2.20 -1.81 4.54
N LEU A 134 2.08 -0.51 4.86
CA LEU A 134 2.00 0.54 3.84
C LEU A 134 3.32 0.75 3.09
N PHE A 135 4.47 0.49 3.72
CA PHE A 135 5.78 0.50 3.03
C PHE A 135 5.86 -0.68 2.09
N HIS A 136 5.54 -1.89 2.57
CA HIS A 136 5.46 -3.08 1.73
C HIS A 136 4.51 -2.87 0.55
N ALA A 137 3.28 -2.40 0.79
CA ALA A 137 2.33 -2.12 -0.28
C ALA A 137 2.83 -1.08 -1.31
N THR A 138 3.65 -0.10 -0.90
CA THR A 138 4.21 0.89 -1.83
C THR A 138 5.38 0.31 -2.62
N LEU A 139 6.31 -0.37 -1.95
CA LEU A 139 7.43 -1.05 -2.61
C LEU A 139 6.93 -2.08 -3.61
N HIS A 140 5.98 -2.93 -3.20
CA HIS A 140 5.44 -3.97 -4.07
C HIS A 140 4.65 -3.38 -5.23
N SER A 141 3.86 -2.31 -5.03
CA SER A 141 3.26 -1.57 -6.14
C SER A 141 4.30 -1.07 -7.17
N ILE A 142 5.52 -0.73 -6.75
CA ILE A 142 6.62 -0.33 -7.65
C ILE A 142 7.20 -1.56 -8.35
N MET A 143 7.50 -2.64 -7.61
CA MET A 143 8.15 -3.85 -8.12
C MET A 143 7.25 -4.69 -9.05
N THR A 144 5.98 -4.85 -8.70
CA THR A 144 5.01 -5.70 -9.40
C THR A 144 4.04 -4.88 -10.24
N CYS A 145 4.54 -3.80 -10.84
CA CYS A 145 3.74 -2.85 -11.61
C CYS A 145 3.20 -3.38 -12.95
N ASP A 146 3.62 -4.58 -13.34
CA ASP A 146 3.13 -5.38 -14.45
C ASP A 146 2.10 -6.44 -14.02
N ARG A 147 1.93 -6.67 -12.71
CA ARG A 147 1.03 -7.70 -12.17
C ARG A 147 -0.37 -7.14 -11.87
N LEU A 148 -1.33 -7.41 -12.75
CA LEU A 148 -2.74 -7.01 -12.58
C LEU A 148 -3.34 -7.51 -11.26
N SER A 149 -3.05 -8.74 -10.85
CA SER A 149 -3.54 -9.37 -9.61
C SER A 149 -3.17 -8.55 -8.36
N VAL A 150 -1.92 -8.07 -8.29
CA VAL A 150 -1.46 -7.21 -7.19
C VAL A 150 -2.19 -5.87 -7.19
N GLN A 151 -2.37 -5.24 -8.35
CA GLN A 151 -3.05 -3.94 -8.42
C GLN A 151 -4.54 -4.06 -8.08
N PHE A 152 -5.22 -5.14 -8.49
CA PHE A 152 -6.58 -5.44 -8.07
C PHE A 152 -6.70 -5.72 -6.57
N ALA A 153 -5.75 -6.45 -5.99
CA ALA A 153 -5.71 -6.68 -4.54
C ALA A 153 -5.53 -5.35 -3.78
N ALA A 154 -4.60 -4.49 -4.22
CA ALA A 154 -4.39 -3.17 -3.63
C ALA A 154 -5.64 -2.27 -3.75
N LEU A 155 -6.29 -2.27 -4.91
CA LEU A 155 -7.55 -1.56 -5.13
C LEU A 155 -8.65 -2.07 -4.18
N SER A 156 -8.78 -3.39 -4.06
CA SER A 156 -9.75 -4.02 -3.16
C SER A 156 -9.49 -3.64 -1.70
N VAL A 157 -8.23 -3.58 -1.28
CA VAL A 157 -7.84 -3.12 0.07
C VAL A 157 -8.29 -1.69 0.31
N VAL A 158 -8.06 -0.78 -0.64
CA VAL A 158 -8.47 0.63 -0.54
C VAL A 158 -10.00 0.75 -0.43
N GLN A 159 -10.74 0.03 -1.26
CA GLN A 159 -12.20 0.09 -1.30
C GLN A 159 -12.86 -0.57 -0.09
N LEU A 160 -12.39 -1.74 0.34
CA LEU A 160 -12.90 -2.39 1.54
C LEU A 160 -12.59 -1.58 2.80
N SER A 161 -11.46 -0.86 2.82
CA SER A 161 -11.17 0.11 3.87
C SER A 161 -12.20 1.25 3.88
N ALA A 162 -12.51 1.83 2.71
CA ALA A 162 -13.55 2.86 2.53
C ALA A 162 -14.94 2.37 2.98
N PHE A 163 -15.29 1.13 2.61
CA PHE A 163 -16.52 0.47 3.01
C PHE A 163 -16.59 0.26 4.53
N GLY A 164 -15.51 -0.25 5.15
CA GLY A 164 -15.44 -0.44 6.60
C GLY A 164 -15.68 0.85 7.39
N MET A 165 -15.15 1.99 6.93
CA MET A 165 -15.45 3.29 7.55
C MET A 165 -16.88 3.73 7.34
N THR A 166 -17.51 3.36 6.23
CA THR A 166 -18.94 3.62 5.98
C THR A 166 -19.82 2.83 6.96
N LEU A 167 -19.50 1.55 7.18
CA LEU A 167 -20.16 0.74 8.21
C LEU A 167 -19.99 1.36 9.60
N ARG A 168 -18.77 1.82 9.92
CA ARG A 168 -18.50 2.49 11.21
C ARG A 168 -19.28 3.80 11.35
N ARG A 169 -19.39 4.61 10.30
CA ARG A 169 -20.18 5.86 10.31
C ARG A 169 -21.66 5.60 10.56
N LYS A 170 -22.20 4.52 9.97
CA LYS A 170 -23.59 4.09 10.19
C LYS A 170 -23.79 3.38 11.53
N THR A 171 -22.76 3.32 12.38
CA THR A 171 -22.79 2.64 13.69
C THR A 171 -23.14 1.15 13.58
N ILE A 172 -22.94 0.54 12.39
CA ILE A 172 -23.18 -0.90 12.16
C ILE A 172 -22.07 -1.74 12.81
N ILE A 173 -20.84 -1.21 12.82
CA ILE A 173 -19.68 -1.84 13.47
C ILE A 173 -19.05 -0.93 14.51
N THR A 174 -18.48 -1.55 15.55
CA THR A 174 -17.66 -0.89 16.58
C THR A 174 -16.28 -0.51 16.04
N GLN A 175 -15.54 0.33 16.76
CA GLN A 175 -14.14 0.65 16.41
C GLN A 175 -13.26 -0.60 16.35
N ARG A 176 -13.39 -1.50 17.34
CA ARG A 176 -12.61 -2.74 17.41
C ARG A 176 -12.86 -3.63 16.18
N GLN A 177 -14.13 -3.80 15.81
CA GLN A 177 -14.51 -4.52 14.59
C GLN A 177 -13.96 -3.84 13.33
N GLY A 178 -13.98 -2.50 13.26
CA GLY A 178 -13.40 -1.76 12.13
C GLY A 178 -11.89 -1.95 11.99
N VAL A 179 -11.15 -1.94 13.11
CA VAL A 179 -9.70 -2.20 13.11
C VAL A 179 -9.39 -3.65 12.75
N ALA A 180 -10.17 -4.61 13.26
CA ALA A 180 -10.03 -6.02 12.92
C ALA A 180 -10.30 -6.27 11.42
N LEU A 181 -11.38 -5.68 10.88
CA LEU A 181 -11.71 -5.74 9.45
C LEU A 181 -10.59 -5.14 8.60
N TYR A 182 -10.05 -3.98 8.99
CA TYR A 182 -8.91 -3.37 8.29
C TYR A 182 -7.67 -4.28 8.29
N GLY A 183 -7.35 -4.87 9.45
CA GLY A 183 -6.25 -5.83 9.58
C GLY A 183 -6.45 -7.06 8.68
N LEU A 184 -7.65 -7.64 8.66
CA LEU A 184 -7.98 -8.78 7.81
C LEU A 184 -7.81 -8.44 6.32
N VAL A 185 -8.33 -7.29 5.89
CA VAL A 185 -8.22 -6.83 4.50
C VAL A 185 -6.75 -6.64 4.11
N LEU A 186 -5.93 -6.06 4.99
CA LEU A 186 -4.48 -5.93 4.75
C LEU A 186 -3.79 -7.30 4.61
N ILE A 187 -4.14 -8.28 5.47
CA ILE A 187 -3.58 -9.63 5.39
C ILE A 187 -3.93 -10.29 4.05
N LEU A 188 -5.19 -10.20 3.63
CA LEU A 188 -5.63 -10.75 2.34
C LEU A 188 -4.88 -10.10 1.16
N GLY A 189 -4.71 -8.77 1.18
CA GLY A 189 -3.92 -8.07 0.18
C GLY A 189 -2.45 -8.52 0.17
N MET A 190 -1.85 -8.69 1.36
CA MET A 190 -0.48 -9.16 1.49
C MET A 190 -0.30 -10.62 1.02
N ILE A 191 -1.28 -11.51 1.19
CA ILE A 191 -1.21 -12.88 0.68
C ILE A 191 -1.07 -12.88 -0.85
N VAL A 192 -1.87 -12.06 -1.54
CA VAL A 192 -1.78 -11.94 -3.02
C VAL A 192 -0.41 -11.40 -3.43
N ILE A 193 0.08 -10.37 -2.74
CA ILE A 193 1.40 -9.79 -3.00
C ILE A 193 2.52 -10.83 -2.78
N ILE A 194 2.49 -11.55 -1.66
CA ILE A 194 3.50 -12.57 -1.33
C ILE A 194 3.49 -13.69 -2.36
N SER A 195 2.31 -14.15 -2.80
CA SER A 195 2.16 -15.18 -3.83
C SER A 195 2.83 -14.74 -5.14
N GLU A 196 2.60 -13.49 -5.56
CA GLU A 196 3.15 -12.93 -6.79
C GLU A 196 4.67 -12.71 -6.69
N LEU A 197 5.17 -12.19 -5.57
CA LEU A 197 6.61 -12.04 -5.35
C LEU A 197 7.34 -13.39 -5.30
N LYS A 198 6.71 -14.41 -4.69
CA LYS A 198 7.25 -15.77 -4.65
C LYS A 198 7.32 -16.37 -6.05
N ARG A 199 6.28 -16.16 -6.87
CA ARG A 199 6.28 -16.59 -8.28
C ARG A 199 7.36 -15.88 -9.09
N ASP A 200 7.67 -14.64 -8.74
CA ASP A 200 8.66 -13.81 -9.42
C ASP A 200 10.07 -13.93 -8.83
N GLU A 201 10.28 -14.82 -7.85
CA GLU A 201 11.54 -15.04 -7.12
C GLU A 201 12.13 -13.71 -6.60
N THR A 202 11.27 -12.89 -6.00
CA THR A 202 11.64 -11.58 -5.43
C THR A 202 11.07 -11.36 -4.03
N LEU A 203 10.61 -12.43 -3.38
CA LEU A 203 9.91 -12.34 -2.10
C LEU A 203 10.84 -11.83 -1.00
N TYR A 204 11.99 -12.47 -0.80
CA TYR A 204 12.90 -12.11 0.27
C TYR A 204 13.56 -10.77 0.01
N PHE A 205 13.88 -10.49 -1.26
CA PHE A 205 14.35 -9.19 -1.70
C PHE A 205 13.34 -8.07 -1.36
N GLY A 206 12.07 -8.25 -1.78
CA GLY A 206 11.00 -7.29 -1.52
C GLY A 206 10.73 -7.09 -0.02
N LEU A 207 10.71 -8.17 0.76
CA LEU A 207 10.52 -8.10 2.21
C LEU A 207 11.66 -7.32 2.89
N THR A 208 12.90 -7.57 2.47
CA THR A 208 14.09 -6.90 3.04
C THR A 208 14.02 -5.39 2.83
N PHE A 209 13.82 -4.93 1.58
CA PHE A 209 13.75 -3.50 1.28
C PHE A 209 12.52 -2.83 1.89
N GLY A 210 11.39 -3.55 1.98
CA GLY A 210 10.18 -3.05 2.66
C GLY A 210 10.41 -2.83 4.15
N ASN A 211 11.08 -3.77 4.81
CA ASN A 211 11.45 -3.68 6.23
C ASN A 211 12.49 -2.58 6.48
N ILE A 212 13.55 -2.50 5.65
CA ILE A 212 14.56 -1.45 5.73
C ILE A 212 13.91 -0.08 5.57
N ALA A 213 13.02 0.09 4.58
CA ALA A 213 12.32 1.36 4.37
C ALA A 213 11.46 1.76 5.59
N ALA A 214 10.74 0.80 6.17
CA ALA A 214 9.97 1.02 7.39
C ALA A 214 10.88 1.42 8.58
N LEU A 215 11.99 0.69 8.79
CA LEU A 215 12.95 0.96 9.87
C LEU A 215 13.63 2.33 9.71
N LEU A 216 14.10 2.67 8.50
CA LEU A 216 14.69 3.97 8.18
C LEU A 216 13.71 5.10 8.47
N ARG A 217 12.43 4.91 8.13
CA ARG A 217 11.41 5.92 8.38
C ARG A 217 11.02 6.02 9.86
N PHE A 218 10.94 4.90 10.57
CA PHE A 218 10.52 4.89 11.97
C PHE A 218 11.62 5.31 12.93
N HIS A 219 12.85 4.85 12.73
CA HIS A 219 13.98 5.10 13.61
C HIS A 219 14.69 6.42 13.25
N PHE A 220 15.12 6.57 12.00
CA PHE A 220 15.92 7.71 11.55
C PHE A 220 15.07 8.89 11.06
N ARG A 221 13.74 8.75 11.03
CA ARG A 221 12.80 9.78 10.55
C ARG A 221 13.11 10.28 9.14
N MET A 222 13.75 9.44 8.32
CA MET A 222 14.19 9.80 6.96
C MET A 222 13.04 10.41 6.14
N ASN A 223 13.34 11.43 5.33
CA ASN A 223 12.36 12.01 4.43
C ASN A 223 11.86 10.94 3.45
N LYS A 224 10.54 10.79 3.31
CA LYS A 224 9.95 9.71 2.51
C LYS A 224 10.26 9.81 1.01
N TYR A 225 10.49 11.01 0.48
CA TYR A 225 10.85 11.20 -0.92
C TYR A 225 12.28 10.74 -1.17
N ILE A 226 13.22 11.13 -0.30
CA ILE A 226 14.61 10.64 -0.36
C ILE A 226 14.63 9.11 -0.20
N LEU A 227 13.84 8.59 0.75
CA LEU A 227 13.73 7.16 0.99
C LEU A 227 13.24 6.40 -0.25
N TRP A 228 12.12 6.81 -0.84
CA TRP A 228 11.57 6.12 -2.00
C TRP A 228 12.41 6.29 -3.26
N THR A 229 13.06 7.44 -3.46
CA THR A 229 14.02 7.63 -4.55
C THR A 229 15.22 6.69 -4.40
N ALA A 230 15.79 6.57 -3.20
CA ALA A 230 16.89 5.65 -2.94
C ALA A 230 16.47 4.19 -3.16
N VAL A 231 15.32 3.78 -2.62
CA VAL A 231 14.77 2.43 -2.80
C VAL A 231 14.54 2.14 -4.29
N ALA A 232 13.91 3.05 -5.03
CA ALA A 232 13.69 2.87 -6.47
C ALA A 232 15.01 2.76 -7.25
N PHE A 233 16.02 3.57 -6.91
CA PHE A 233 17.34 3.47 -7.52
C PHE A 233 17.99 2.09 -7.29
N PHE A 234 18.05 1.64 -6.03
CA PHE A 234 18.66 0.35 -5.70
C PHE A 234 17.88 -0.82 -6.31
N VAL A 235 16.55 -0.81 -6.21
CA VAL A 235 15.71 -1.84 -6.80
C VAL A 235 15.87 -1.88 -8.32
N SER A 236 15.86 -0.73 -9.00
CA SER A 236 16.07 -0.68 -10.45
C SER A 236 17.43 -1.23 -10.86
N LYS A 237 18.50 -0.84 -10.15
CA LYS A 237 19.87 -1.28 -10.44
C LYS A 237 20.02 -2.79 -10.24
N MET A 238 19.55 -3.30 -9.10
CA MET A 238 19.64 -4.72 -8.77
C MET A 238 18.82 -5.60 -9.73
N MET A 239 17.62 -5.13 -10.11
CA MET A 239 16.78 -5.81 -11.10
C MET A 239 17.39 -5.82 -12.51
N GLN A 240 18.28 -4.86 -12.83
CA GLN A 240 19.01 -4.82 -14.10
C GLN A 240 20.27 -5.71 -14.08
N GLU A 241 20.99 -5.74 -12.97
CA GLU A 241 22.32 -6.37 -12.91
C GLU A 241 22.32 -7.88 -12.62
N GLN A 242 21.41 -8.40 -11.78
CA GLN A 242 21.63 -9.73 -11.19
C GLN A 242 20.95 -10.92 -11.89
N GLY A 243 19.90 -10.72 -12.70
CA GLY A 243 19.05 -11.83 -13.14
C GLY A 243 18.30 -12.47 -11.95
N PHE A 244 17.00 -12.73 -12.06
CA PHE A 244 16.14 -12.91 -10.87
C PHE A 244 16.41 -14.15 -10.01
N ILE A 245 16.87 -15.25 -10.62
CA ILE A 245 16.89 -16.57 -9.97
C ILE A 245 17.97 -16.66 -8.88
N THR A 246 19.12 -16.02 -9.09
CA THR A 246 20.23 -16.02 -8.12
C THR A 246 20.00 -15.06 -6.95
N VAL A 247 19.03 -14.15 -7.08
CA VAL A 247 18.79 -13.11 -6.07
C VAL A 247 18.08 -13.74 -4.87
N ASP A 248 16.91 -14.35 -5.02
CA ASP A 248 16.04 -14.64 -3.86
C ASP A 248 16.68 -15.54 -2.78
N GLU A 249 17.53 -16.51 -3.16
CA GLU A 249 18.23 -17.38 -2.20
C GLU A 249 19.20 -16.61 -1.30
N GLU A 250 19.93 -15.62 -1.82
CA GLU A 250 20.86 -14.81 -1.02
C GLU A 250 20.14 -13.89 -0.03
N TRP A 251 18.88 -13.52 -0.33
CA TRP A 251 18.11 -12.57 0.48
C TRP A 251 17.30 -13.21 1.61
N HIS A 252 17.30 -14.54 1.77
CA HIS A 252 16.54 -15.20 2.84
C HIS A 252 17.01 -14.78 4.24
N VAL A 253 18.33 -14.74 4.49
CA VAL A 253 18.89 -14.32 5.79
C VAL A 253 18.62 -12.83 6.05
N PRO A 254 18.96 -11.88 5.14
CA PRO A 254 18.60 -10.47 5.31
C PRO A 254 17.11 -10.24 5.58
N SER A 255 16.23 -10.96 4.88
CA SER A 255 14.78 -10.85 5.08
C SER A 255 14.36 -11.30 6.47
N ALA A 256 14.86 -12.45 6.94
CA ALA A 256 14.58 -12.95 8.29
C ALA A 256 15.09 -11.98 9.36
N VAL A 257 16.33 -11.50 9.23
CA VAL A 257 16.95 -10.56 10.18
C VAL A 257 16.17 -9.25 10.25
N THR A 258 15.87 -8.63 9.09
CA THR A 258 15.13 -7.35 9.07
C THR A 258 13.69 -7.49 9.58
N THR A 259 13.06 -8.64 9.35
CA THR A 259 11.73 -8.95 9.88
C THR A 259 11.75 -9.09 11.40
N LEU A 260 12.73 -9.83 11.94
CA LEU A 260 12.91 -9.96 13.39
C LEU A 260 13.18 -8.60 14.04
N ILE A 261 14.06 -7.77 13.46
CA ILE A 261 14.33 -6.41 13.96
C ILE A 261 13.04 -5.58 13.99
N LEU A 262 12.24 -5.62 12.92
CA LEU A 262 10.98 -4.87 12.85
C LEU A 262 9.97 -5.34 13.91
N ILE A 263 9.83 -6.65 14.11
CA ILE A 263 8.95 -7.24 15.13
C ILE A 263 9.43 -6.86 16.54
N SER A 264 10.72 -7.03 16.83
CA SER A 264 11.32 -6.62 18.11
C SER A 264 11.14 -5.13 18.38
N TYR A 265 11.29 -4.30 17.35
CA TYR A 265 11.04 -2.86 17.44
C TYR A 265 9.56 -2.55 17.75
N ALA A 266 8.62 -3.27 17.13
CA ALA A 266 7.18 -3.14 17.40
C ALA A 266 6.81 -3.53 18.84
N ILE A 267 7.35 -4.63 19.34
CA ILE A 267 7.12 -5.12 20.71
C ILE A 267 7.69 -4.12 21.72
N ARG A 268 8.93 -3.66 21.52
CA ARG A 268 9.58 -2.69 22.41
C ARG A 268 8.84 -1.36 22.42
N TYR A 269 8.37 -0.90 21.26
CA TYR A 269 7.61 0.35 21.16
C TYR A 269 6.30 0.28 21.96
N ASP A 270 5.57 -0.84 21.90
CA ASP A 270 4.35 -1.04 22.68
C ASP A 270 4.65 -1.04 24.19
N TRP A 271 5.69 -1.78 24.61
CA TRP A 271 6.08 -1.88 26.02
C TRP A 271 6.47 -0.53 26.63
N VAL A 272 7.34 0.24 25.95
CA VAL A 272 7.77 1.57 26.42
C VAL A 272 6.58 2.51 26.58
N LEU A 273 5.61 2.46 25.66
CA LEU A 273 4.47 3.37 25.70
C LEU A 273 3.50 3.00 26.83
N ARG A 274 3.27 1.71 27.08
CA ARG A 274 2.48 1.26 28.24
C ARG A 274 3.10 1.72 29.56
N LYS A 275 4.43 1.60 29.70
CA LYS A 275 5.15 2.04 30.90
C LYS A 275 5.03 3.56 31.13
N LYS A 276 5.06 4.37 30.06
CA LYS A 276 4.84 5.83 30.18
C LYS A 276 3.43 6.17 30.64
N LEU A 277 2.42 5.46 30.12
CA LEU A 277 1.02 5.70 30.49
C LEU A 277 0.74 5.30 31.95
N SER A 278 1.31 4.18 32.42
CA SER A 278 1.14 3.76 33.82
C SER A 278 1.78 4.75 34.81
N LEU A 279 2.88 5.39 34.44
CA LEU A 279 3.54 6.41 35.25
C LEU A 279 2.82 7.77 35.28
N GLN A 280 1.88 8.02 34.37
CA GLN A 280 1.08 9.25 34.35
C GLN A 280 -0.23 9.13 35.14
N GLN A 281 -0.59 7.91 35.55
CA GLN A 281 -1.85 7.61 36.23
C GLN A 281 -1.70 7.38 37.73
N GLY A 282 -0.47 7.27 38.24
CA GLY A 282 -0.15 7.17 39.68
C GLY A 282 0.56 8.43 40.14
#